data_AF-A0A3P6DAG0-F1
#
_entry.id   AF-A0A3P6DAG0-F1
#
_cell.length_a   1.000
_cell.length_b   1.000
_cell.length_c   1.000
_cell.angle_alpha   90.00
_cell.angle_beta   90.00
_cell.angle_gamma   90.00
#
_symmetry.space_group_name_H-M   'P 1'
#
loop_
_entity.id
_entity.type
_entity.pdbx_description
1 polymer ?
#
loop_
_entity_poly.entity_id
_entity_poly.type
_entity_poly.pdbx_seq_one_letter_code
_entity_poly.pdbx_strand_id
1 'polypeptide(L)'
;MDTYGYSAPEYTRGEEVTIKSDVYSFGVVLLELITGRRAIDTTKPNDEQNLVAWAQPIFRDPTRYPDMADPLLRKKFSERVESSSGDNVNVFTR
;
A
#
# COMPACT_ATOMS: atom_id res chain seq x y z
N MET A 1 -12.03 8.15 21.90
CA MET A 1 -11.67 6.78 21.47
C MET A 1 -10.76 6.98 20.28
N ASP A 2 -9.46 7.02 20.53
CA ASP A 2 -8.47 7.22 19.47
C ASP A 2 -8.24 5.91 18.74
N THR A 3 -8.36 5.92 17.42
CA THR A 3 -8.12 4.75 16.58
C THR A 3 -6.61 4.59 16.38
N TYR A 4 -5.94 4.00 17.38
CA TYR A 4 -4.53 3.65 17.33
C TYR A 4 -4.23 2.89 16.02
N GLY A 5 -3.43 3.49 15.13
CA GLY A 5 -3.03 2.89 13.84
C GLY A 5 -3.26 3.74 12.59
N TYR A 6 -4.24 4.65 12.62
CA TYR A 6 -4.58 5.51 11.46
C TYR A 6 -4.04 6.93 11.59
N SER A 7 -3.69 7.34 12.81
CA SER A 7 -3.14 8.66 13.06
C SER A 7 -1.74 8.79 12.48
N ALA A 8 -1.52 9.88 11.74
CA ALA A 8 -0.20 10.25 11.27
C ALA A 8 0.76 10.46 12.46
N PRO A 9 2.05 10.10 12.36
CA PRO A 9 3.00 10.22 13.46
C PRO A 9 3.16 11.66 13.98
N GLU A 10 2.88 12.66 13.15
CA GLU A 10 2.82 14.08 13.51
C GLU A 10 1.62 14.44 14.41
N TYR A 11 0.54 13.66 14.34
CA TYR A 11 -0.71 13.89 15.07
C TYR A 11 -0.58 13.59 16.57
N THR A 12 0.37 12.72 16.94
CA THR A 12 0.62 12.34 18.35
C THR A 12 1.26 13.47 19.16
N ARG A 13 1.61 14.60 18.51
CA ARG A 13 2.35 15.72 19.10
C ARG A 13 1.52 16.99 19.37
N GLY A 14 0.22 16.98 19.08
CA GLY A 14 -0.72 17.97 19.62
C GLY A 14 -1.11 19.15 18.72
N GLU A 15 -0.94 19.10 17.39
CA GLU A 15 -1.41 20.17 16.50
C GLU A 15 -2.28 19.65 15.34
N GLU A 16 -3.46 20.27 15.26
CA GLU A 16 -4.48 20.41 14.20
C GLU A 16 -4.76 19.28 13.20
N VAL A 17 -6.05 18.95 13.05
CA VAL A 17 -6.58 18.22 11.88
C VAL A 17 -6.13 18.94 10.62
N THR A 18 -5.23 18.34 9.84
CA THR A 18 -4.77 18.92 8.58
C THR A 18 -5.19 18.03 7.43
N ILE A 19 -5.28 18.60 6.23
CA ILE A 19 -5.52 17.82 5.00
C ILE A 19 -4.47 16.69 4.86
N LYS A 20 -3.26 16.89 5.39
CA LYS A 20 -2.19 15.88 5.39
C LYS A 20 -2.51 14.68 6.29
N SER A 21 -3.12 14.88 7.46
CA SER A 21 -3.53 13.77 8.33
C SER A 21 -4.66 12.94 7.71
N ASP A 22 -5.57 13.58 6.99
CA ASP A 22 -6.64 12.89 6.26
C ASP A 22 -6.08 12.06 5.09
N VAL A 23 -5.12 12.63 4.34
CA VAL A 23 -4.40 11.90 3.28
C VAL A 23 -3.62 10.71 3.85
N TYR A 24 -2.95 10.87 4.99
CA TYR A 24 -2.26 9.77 5.66
C TYR A 24 -3.25 8.66 6.07
N SER A 25 -4.34 9.02 6.74
CA SER A 25 -5.37 8.08 7.18
C SER A 25 -5.99 7.33 5.99
N PHE A 26 -6.27 8.03 4.89
CA PHE A 26 -6.72 7.42 3.64
C PHE A 26 -5.66 6.44 3.07
N GLY A 27 -4.38 6.79 3.13
CA GLY A 27 -3.28 5.92 2.73
C GLY A 27 -3.24 4.61 3.52
N VAL A 28 -3.49 4.66 4.83
CA VAL A 28 -3.59 3.45 5.67
C VAL A 28 -4.75 2.57 5.22
N VAL A 29 -5.94 3.15 4.99
CA VAL A 29 -7.11 2.40 4.49
C VAL A 29 -6.85 1.77 3.13
N LEU A 30 -6.19 2.51 2.22
CA LEU A 30 -5.80 1.97 0.92
C LEU A 30 -4.86 0.76 1.06
N LEU A 31 -3.93 0.80 2.02
CA LEU A 31 -3.06 -0.33 2.30
C LEU A 31 -3.81 -1.53 2.87
N GLU A 32 -4.79 -1.32 3.74
CA GLU A 32 -5.65 -2.41 4.23
C GLU A 32 -6.40 -3.09 3.07
N LEU A 33 -6.92 -2.31 2.12
CA LEU A 33 -7.62 -2.83 0.95
C LEU A 33 -6.71 -3.62 0.01
N ILE A 34 -5.48 -3.13 -0.23
CA ILE A 34 -4.53 -3.81 -1.14
C ILE A 34 -4.00 -5.09 -0.51
N THR A 35 -3.73 -5.07 0.81
CA THR A 35 -3.02 -6.14 1.51
C THR A 35 -3.94 -7.16 2.17
N GLY A 36 -5.23 -6.82 2.37
CA GLY A 36 -6.17 -7.63 3.15
C GLY A 36 -5.79 -7.72 4.63
N ARG A 37 -4.87 -6.89 5.12
CA ARG A 37 -4.39 -6.86 6.51
C ARG A 37 -5.04 -5.71 7.27
N ARG A 38 -5.19 -5.86 8.59
CA ARG A 38 -5.63 -4.77 9.48
C ARG A 38 -4.49 -3.80 9.73
N ALA A 39 -4.81 -2.51 9.88
CA ALA A 39 -3.85 -1.45 10.16
C ALA A 39 -3.04 -1.72 11.44
N ILE A 40 -3.71 -2.24 12.47
CA ILE A 40 -3.09 -2.82 13.67
C ILE A 40 -3.55 -4.26 13.83
N ASP A 41 -2.60 -5.19 13.89
CA ASP A 41 -2.86 -6.60 14.12
C ASP A 41 -2.00 -7.14 15.26
N THR A 42 -2.57 -7.15 16.47
CA THR A 42 -1.89 -7.62 17.70
C THR A 42 -1.61 -9.13 17.70
N THR A 43 -2.12 -9.87 16.72
CA THR A 43 -1.82 -11.30 16.56
C THR A 43 -0.45 -11.54 15.90
N LYS A 44 0.16 -10.49 15.34
CA LYS A 44 1.47 -10.54 14.68
C LYS A 44 2.64 -10.20 15.63
N PRO A 45 3.88 -10.58 15.27
CA PRO A 45 5.09 -10.10 15.94
C PRO A 45 5.11 -8.57 16.07
N ASN A 46 5.67 -8.04 17.16
CA ASN A 46 5.62 -6.61 17.51
C ASN A 46 6.05 -5.65 16.39
N ASP A 47 6.99 -6.06 15.54
CA ASP A 47 7.51 -5.34 14.39
C ASP A 47 6.56 -5.35 13.17
N GLU A 48 5.65 -6.32 13.10
CA GLU A 48 4.65 -6.46 12.04
C GLU A 48 3.23 -6.04 12.48
N GLN A 49 3.04 -5.66 13.75
CA GLN A 49 1.72 -5.26 14.25
C GLN A 49 1.21 -4.00 13.55
N ASN A 50 2.09 -3.09 13.15
CA ASN A 50 1.73 -1.87 12.41
C ASN A 50 1.92 -2.08 10.91
N LEU A 51 0.82 -1.99 10.16
CA LEU A 51 0.80 -2.19 8.72
C LEU A 51 1.73 -1.22 7.97
N VAL A 52 1.78 0.04 8.39
CA VAL A 52 2.62 1.07 7.77
C VAL A 52 4.10 0.76 8.00
N ALA A 53 4.47 0.36 9.21
CA ALA A 53 5.85 -0.02 9.54
C ALA A 53 6.30 -1.24 8.73
N TRP A 54 5.43 -2.24 8.57
CA TRP A 54 5.66 -3.42 7.74
C TRP A 54 5.80 -3.09 6.24
N ALA A 55 4.97 -2.17 5.73
CA ALA A 55 4.97 -1.79 4.31
C ALA A 55 6.13 -0.85 3.93
N GLN A 56 6.63 -0.05 4.88
CA GLN A 56 7.71 0.92 4.67
C GLN A 56 8.93 0.37 3.91
N PRO A 57 9.52 -0.79 4.25
CA PRO A 57 10.64 -1.34 3.50
C PRO A 57 10.28 -1.76 2.07
N ILE A 58 9.01 -2.10 1.79
CA ILE A 58 8.56 -2.56 0.48
C ILE A 58 8.39 -1.39 -0.48
N PHE A 59 7.95 -0.22 0.00
CA PHE A 59 7.86 1.00 -0.82
C PHE A 59 9.20 1.48 -1.40
N ARG A 60 10.32 1.01 -0.85
CA ARG A 60 11.67 1.34 -1.37
C ARG A 60 12.02 0.57 -2.64
N ASP A 61 11.31 -0.51 -2.94
CA ASP A 61 11.59 -1.38 -4.08
C ASP A 61 10.29 -1.74 -4.84
N PRO A 62 10.04 -1.10 -6.01
CA PRO A 62 8.86 -1.37 -6.83
C PRO A 62 8.71 -2.82 -7.27
N THR A 63 9.81 -3.58 -7.36
CA THR A 63 9.76 -4.99 -7.76
C THR A 63 9.05 -5.87 -6.72
N ARG A 64 8.91 -5.37 -5.49
CA ARG A 64 8.29 -6.07 -4.37
C ARG A 64 6.84 -5.69 -4.12
N TYR A 65 6.25 -4.79 -4.92
CA TYR A 65 4.83 -4.45 -4.80
C TYR A 65 3.89 -5.65 -4.90
N PRO A 66 4.14 -6.68 -5.75
CA PRO A 66 3.31 -7.88 -5.75
C PRO A 66 3.31 -8.63 -4.41
N ASP A 67 4.35 -8.51 -3.59
CA ASP A 67 4.43 -9.13 -2.26
C ASP A 67 3.44 -8.51 -1.26
N MET A 68 2.95 -7.29 -1.55
CA MET A 68 1.97 -6.60 -0.72
C MET A 68 0.54 -7.00 -1.02
N ALA A 69 0.27 -7.62 -2.17
CA ALA A 69 -1.09 -7.93 -2.56
C ALA A 69 -1.72 -8.96 -1.60
N ASP A 70 -3.02 -8.80 -1.35
CA ASP A 70 -3.80 -9.71 -0.52
C ASP A 70 -3.63 -11.18 -1.01
N PRO A 71 -3.17 -12.09 -0.13
CA PRO A 71 -3.04 -13.51 -0.45
C PRO A 71 -4.32 -14.13 -1.03
N LEU A 72 -5.50 -13.63 -0.67
CA LEU A 72 -6.79 -14.10 -1.17
C LEU A 72 -7.01 -13.75 -2.65
N LEU A 73 -6.33 -12.74 -3.19
CA LEU A 73 -6.37 -12.42 -4.62
C LEU A 73 -5.66 -13.48 -5.47
N ARG A 74 -4.82 -14.34 -4.87
CA ARG A 74 -4.15 -15.47 -5.55
C ARG A 74 -3.44 -15.05 -6.85
N LYS A 75 -2.77 -13.88 -6.84
CA LYS A 75 -2.11 -13.28 -8.02
C LYS A 75 -3.03 -13.02 -9.22
N LYS A 76 -4.34 -12.88 -8.99
CA LYS A 76 -5.32 -12.49 -10.01
C LYS A 76 -5.42 -10.97 -10.15
N PHE A 77 -4.27 -10.32 -10.34
CA PHE A 77 -4.18 -8.90 -10.62
C PHE A 77 -3.09 -8.69 -11.68
N SER A 78 -3.22 -7.62 -12.47
CA SER A 78 -2.22 -7.32 -13.49
C SER A 78 -0.96 -6.78 -12.83
N GLU A 79 0.10 -7.58 -12.84
CA GLU A 79 1.47 -7.09 -12.66
C GLU A 79 1.84 -6.37 -13.95
N ARG A 80 1.41 -5.11 -14.11
CA ARG A 80 1.77 -4.33 -15.29
C ARG A 80 3.26 -4.01 -15.24
N VAL A 81 4.07 -4.96 -15.69
CA VAL A 81 5.36 -4.66 -16.28
C VAL A 81 5.03 -4.35 -17.73
N GLU A 82 5.16 -3.09 -18.13
CA GLU A 82 5.25 -2.75 -19.56
C GLU A 82 6.55 -3.34 -20.08
N SER A 83 6.58 -4.65 -20.29
CA SER A 83 7.45 -5.24 -21.29
C SER A 83 6.87 -4.78 -22.61
N SER A 84 7.51 -3.76 -23.18
CA SER A 84 7.40 -3.36 -24.57
C SER A 84 7.82 -4.57 -25.42
N SER A 85 6.92 -5.54 -25.58
CA SER A 85 7.02 -6.53 -26.65
C SER A 85 6.78 -5.74 -27.92
N GLY A 86 7.89 -5.44 -28.60
CA GLY A 86 7.89 -4.79 -29.89
C GLY A 86 7.16 -5.64 -30.91
N ASP A 87 5.89 -5.32 -31.14
CA ASP A 87 5.21 -5.60 -32.39
C ASP A 87 4.93 -4.26 -33.06
N ASN A 88 5.94 -3.77 -33.81
CA ASN A 88 5.72 -2.78 -34.86
C ASN A 88 4.92 -3.46 -35.98
N VAL A 89 3.63 -3.68 -35.78
CA VAL A 89 2.72 -3.90 -36.89
C VAL A 89 2.43 -2.54 -37.49
N ASN A 90 3.11 -2.27 -38.60
CA ASN A 90 2.90 -1.09 -39.41
C ASN A 90 1.49 -1.19 -40.04
N VAL A 91 0.48 -0.65 -39.37
CA VAL A 91 -0.93 -0.65 -39.85
C VAL A 91 -1.18 0.51 -40.83
N PHE A 92 -0.18 1.33 -41.15
CA PHE A 92 -0.27 2.40 -42.15
C PHE A 92 0.38 2.01 -43.48
N THR A 93 -0.17 0.98 -44.13
CA THR A 93 -0.12 0.86 -45.59
C THR A 93 -1.47 0.33 -46.09
N ARG A 94 -2.43 1.24 -46.22
CA ARG A 94 -3.34 1.35 -47.36
C ARG A 94 -4.13 2.64 -47.33
#